data_AF-A0A1J4LVY1-F1
#
_entry.id   AF-A0A1J4LVY1-F1
#
_cell.length_a   1.000
_cell.length_b   1.000
_cell.length_c   1.000
_cell.angle_alpha   90.00
_cell.angle_beta   90.00
_cell.angle_gamma   90.00
#
_symmetry.space_group_name_H-M   'P 1'
#
loop_
_entity.id
_entity.type
_entity.pdbx_description
1 polymer ?
#
loop_
_entity_poly.entity_id
_entity_poly.type
_entity_poly.pdbx_seq_one_letter_code
_entity_poly.pdbx_strand_id
1 'polypeptide(L)'
;MQDFTRTTDETEIDRRTFVAQTGAATGVLALAGCLSGDDDEEDGDDPDAENGDENGSGEDYGDGRPTIEVEDPPNAVYLPTHREAMRMLDPIEAGDMMLGPMLSYPHDFWTIAGSGEDAVERESPDSGRGVHMMFTLWDQQTGTVLPVDDGVQIRVYDGDEQVGSPVSPWSMISQEMGFHFGDNVTLPEDGTYTVEVTIPPVSVRKTGDLVDRLDERVSATFEFEYDDEFRHEVIGGVQYLDEAEWGDRGALEPMDHGDHGEHGGHDGHDDHAHEDEHDDHEHGDHDSHDDGDHEHDHGDEHDHDSENGHNGHDDHAHVPYSALPRIDEYDGAILATADDESGADGVPTDHDSLPRSDDAAILAALFEDGSADAERLADDGEGDVTAGQYLLVSPRTPYNRVPLADAALSVTVERDDDTIVGPDAALAETLDSEYGIHYGLVIDDTQIEPGDSVTVTIDSPPQVARHQGYDTAFLEMPPIEFTVPEQ
;
A
#
# COMPACT_ATOMS: atom_id res chain seq x y z
N MET A 1 2.10 16.30 -59.20
CA MET A 1 1.00 16.66 -58.28
C MET A 1 0.81 15.45 -57.39
N GLN A 2 1.68 15.35 -56.39
CA GLN A 2 1.61 14.41 -55.28
C GLN A 2 1.49 15.32 -54.08
N ASP A 3 0.45 15.14 -53.28
CA ASP A 3 0.32 15.85 -52.02
C ASP A 3 0.27 14.87 -50.86
N PHE A 4 0.97 15.28 -49.81
CA PHE A 4 1.28 14.59 -48.59
C PHE A 4 0.10 14.70 -47.62
N THR A 5 -0.10 13.68 -46.78
CA THR A 5 -0.19 13.97 -45.35
C THR A 5 0.33 12.78 -44.56
N ARG A 6 1.27 13.13 -43.68
CA ARG A 6 2.18 12.28 -42.92
C ARG A 6 1.64 12.27 -41.50
N THR A 7 1.39 11.08 -40.97
CA THR A 7 1.21 10.82 -39.53
C THR A 7 2.48 11.29 -38.81
N THR A 8 2.35 12.24 -37.90
CA THR A 8 3.35 12.50 -36.86
C THR A 8 2.86 11.80 -35.62
N ASP A 9 3.44 10.62 -35.40
CA ASP A 9 3.52 9.97 -34.11
C ASP A 9 4.64 10.71 -33.38
N GLU A 10 4.30 11.61 -32.47
CA GLU A 10 5.25 12.15 -31.51
C GLU A 10 5.34 11.09 -30.40
N THR A 11 6.40 10.29 -30.43
CA THR A 11 6.85 9.50 -29.27
C THR A 11 7.24 10.49 -28.18
N GLU A 12 6.27 10.88 -27.35
CA GLU A 12 6.52 11.42 -26.02
C GLU A 12 7.24 10.33 -25.21
N ILE A 13 8.38 10.69 -24.62
CA ILE A 13 9.15 9.79 -23.76
C ILE A 13 8.38 9.72 -22.45
N ASP A 14 7.82 8.55 -22.17
CA ASP A 14 7.20 8.23 -20.90
C ASP A 14 8.24 8.31 -19.76
N ARG A 15 7.90 9.05 -18.70
CA ARG A 15 8.80 9.31 -17.55
C ARG A 15 9.23 7.99 -16.90
N ARG A 16 8.37 6.98 -16.90
CA ARG A 16 8.69 5.63 -16.40
C ARG A 16 9.73 4.91 -17.24
N THR A 17 9.63 5.02 -18.57
CA THR A 17 10.62 4.43 -19.49
C THR A 17 12.01 5.02 -19.27
N PHE A 18 12.11 6.30 -18.87
CA PHE A 18 13.38 6.94 -18.52
C PHE A 18 13.96 6.42 -17.20
N VAL A 19 13.12 6.22 -16.18
CA VAL A 19 13.52 5.65 -14.88
C VAL A 19 13.94 4.18 -15.03
N ALA A 20 13.12 3.35 -15.69
CA ALA A 20 13.40 1.93 -15.92
C ALA A 20 14.65 1.67 -16.80
N GLN A 21 14.95 2.53 -17.78
CA GLN A 21 16.14 2.36 -18.64
C GLN A 21 17.46 2.76 -17.96
N THR A 22 17.42 3.55 -16.89
CA THR A 22 18.64 4.06 -16.25
C THR A 22 19.26 3.03 -15.28
N GLY A 23 18.49 2.02 -14.83
CA GLY A 23 18.95 0.94 -13.95
C GLY A 23 19.92 -0.09 -14.56
N ALA A 24 20.18 -0.07 -15.87
CA ALA A 24 20.94 -1.13 -16.57
C ALA A 24 22.28 -0.72 -17.20
N ALA A 25 22.86 0.45 -16.88
CA ALA A 25 24.13 0.89 -17.49
C ALA A 25 25.15 1.49 -16.50
N THR A 26 26.07 0.66 -16.03
CA THR A 26 27.31 1.10 -15.36
C THR A 26 28.25 1.80 -16.36
N GLY A 27 28.83 2.97 -16.01
CA GLY A 27 29.93 3.52 -16.80
C GLY A 27 30.45 4.91 -16.41
N VAL A 28 31.58 4.92 -15.69
CA VAL A 28 32.44 6.08 -15.40
C VAL A 28 32.59 7.06 -16.59
N LEU A 29 32.21 8.32 -16.38
CA LEU A 29 32.71 9.46 -17.17
C LEU A 29 33.16 10.59 -16.24
N ALA A 30 34.43 10.52 -15.81
CA ALA A 30 35.18 11.67 -15.35
C ALA A 30 36.02 12.22 -16.50
N LEU A 31 35.78 13.46 -16.97
CA LEU A 31 36.78 14.32 -17.62
C LEU A 31 36.41 15.83 -17.52
N ALA A 32 37.09 16.51 -16.60
CA ALA A 32 37.84 17.77 -16.72
C ALA A 32 37.25 19.02 -17.45
N GLY A 33 36.97 20.06 -16.67
CA GLY A 33 37.67 21.37 -16.63
C GLY A 33 37.79 22.28 -17.87
N CYS A 34 37.36 23.55 -17.74
CA CYS A 34 38.20 24.76 -17.91
C CYS A 34 37.40 26.10 -17.86
N LEU A 35 37.65 26.90 -16.81
CA LEU A 35 38.00 28.33 -16.78
C LEU A 35 37.33 29.36 -17.73
N SER A 36 36.73 30.40 -17.14
CA SER A 36 37.19 31.82 -17.12
C SER A 36 36.12 32.87 -17.45
N GLY A 37 36.06 33.92 -16.62
CA GLY A 37 35.34 35.17 -16.88
C GLY A 37 35.01 35.96 -15.61
N ASP A 38 36.03 36.60 -15.02
CA ASP A 38 35.91 37.74 -14.10
C ASP A 38 35.02 38.86 -14.69
N ASP A 39 34.24 39.55 -13.84
CA ASP A 39 34.37 41.01 -13.65
C ASP A 39 33.57 41.45 -12.40
N ASP A 40 34.27 42.24 -11.57
CA ASP A 40 33.86 42.90 -10.32
C ASP A 40 32.70 43.90 -10.47
N GLU A 41 31.95 44.16 -9.39
CA GLU A 41 31.97 45.46 -8.67
C GLU A 41 31.07 45.46 -7.41
N GLU A 42 31.62 46.07 -6.35
CA GLU A 42 31.08 46.26 -4.99
C GLU A 42 29.92 47.28 -4.93
N ASP A 43 29.04 47.13 -3.94
CA ASP A 43 28.71 48.11 -2.88
C ASP A 43 27.22 48.09 -2.46
N GLY A 44 26.99 48.09 -1.14
CA GLY A 44 25.80 48.72 -0.54
C GLY A 44 25.02 47.90 0.48
N ASP A 45 25.52 47.88 1.72
CA ASP A 45 24.74 47.58 2.93
C ASP A 45 23.84 48.79 3.27
N ASP A 46 22.52 48.60 3.43
CA ASP A 46 21.68 49.36 4.38
C ASP A 46 20.38 48.58 4.69
N PRO A 47 20.05 48.33 5.97
CA PRO A 47 18.80 47.72 6.40
C PRO A 47 17.71 48.77 6.61
N ASP A 48 16.47 48.30 6.81
CA ASP A 48 15.25 49.05 7.18
C ASP A 48 14.32 49.48 6.02
N ALA A 49 13.27 48.69 5.81
CA ALA A 49 12.00 49.19 5.30
C ALA A 49 10.85 48.57 6.10
N GLU A 50 10.38 49.30 7.12
CA GLU A 50 9.08 49.06 7.76
C GLU A 50 7.91 49.39 6.80
N ASN A 51 6.90 48.54 6.88
CA ASN A 51 5.45 48.79 6.74
C ASN A 51 4.97 49.83 5.72
N GLY A 52 4.45 49.31 4.61
CA GLY A 52 3.50 49.98 3.72
C GLY A 52 2.38 49.00 3.35
N ASP A 53 1.37 48.93 4.19
CA ASP A 53 0.11 48.25 3.92
C ASP A 53 -0.73 49.17 3.01
N GLU A 54 -1.09 48.72 1.79
CA GLU A 54 -2.28 49.14 1.05
C GLU A 54 -2.47 48.31 -0.24
N ASN A 55 -3.49 47.44 -0.18
CA ASN A 55 -4.45 47.13 -1.25
C ASN A 55 -4.13 46.00 -2.26
N GLY A 56 -4.53 44.78 -1.88
CA GLY A 56 -5.47 43.97 -2.67
C GLY A 56 -4.94 43.24 -3.91
N SER A 57 -4.24 42.11 -3.69
CA SER A 57 -4.21 40.97 -4.62
C SER A 57 -3.53 39.79 -3.94
N GLY A 58 -4.29 38.70 -3.72
CA GLY A 58 -3.78 37.40 -3.29
C GLY A 58 -3.24 37.39 -1.87
N GLU A 59 -4.13 37.23 -0.88
CA GLU A 59 -3.69 36.72 0.42
C GLU A 59 -3.21 35.28 0.19
N ASP A 60 -1.89 35.15 0.16
CA ASP A 60 -1.14 33.91 0.26
C ASP A 60 -1.57 33.24 1.58
N TYR A 61 -2.57 32.36 1.50
CA TYR A 61 -2.72 31.33 2.51
C TYR A 61 -1.39 30.59 2.51
N GLY A 62 -0.59 30.75 3.56
CA GLY A 62 0.42 29.77 3.88
C GLY A 62 -0.28 28.43 3.76
N ASP A 63 0.17 27.62 2.81
CA ASP A 63 -0.57 26.59 2.09
C ASP A 63 -1.35 25.58 2.94
N GLY A 64 -1.16 25.57 4.26
CA GLY A 64 -1.96 24.79 5.20
C GLY A 64 -1.67 23.29 5.15
N ARG A 65 -1.00 22.83 4.08
CA ARG A 65 -0.55 21.46 3.93
C ARG A 65 0.39 21.07 5.07
N PRO A 66 0.31 19.82 5.54
CA PRO A 66 1.28 19.29 6.48
C PRO A 66 2.68 19.32 5.85
N THR A 67 3.61 20.01 6.51
CA THR A 67 5.03 20.03 6.13
C THR A 67 5.93 19.39 7.18
N ILE A 68 5.31 18.77 8.20
CA ILE A 68 6.04 18.18 9.33
C ILE A 68 6.31 16.72 8.99
N GLU A 69 7.58 16.37 8.96
CA GLU A 69 8.05 15.01 8.71
C GLU A 69 8.68 14.43 9.97
N VAL A 70 8.73 13.11 10.03
CA VAL A 70 9.49 12.41 11.08
C VAL A 70 10.97 12.71 10.88
N GLU A 71 11.64 13.20 11.93
CA GLU A 71 13.09 13.37 11.93
C GLU A 71 13.76 11.99 12.06
N ASP A 72 14.67 11.65 11.14
CA ASP A 72 15.40 10.37 11.11
C ASP A 72 14.49 9.12 11.22
N PRO A 73 13.60 8.87 10.24
CA PRO A 73 12.69 7.73 10.26
C PRO A 73 13.45 6.39 10.32
N PRO A 74 12.89 5.35 10.96
CA PRO A 74 13.52 4.04 10.99
C PRO A 74 13.53 3.41 9.60
N ASN A 75 14.49 2.51 9.32
CA ASN A 75 14.47 1.63 8.14
C ASN A 75 13.46 0.49 8.38
N ALA A 76 12.17 0.83 8.43
CA ALA A 76 11.05 -0.06 8.76
C ALA A 76 9.73 0.67 8.47
N VAL A 77 8.61 -0.05 8.53
CA VAL A 77 7.30 0.58 8.57
C VAL A 77 7.11 1.33 9.89
N TYR A 78 6.63 2.57 9.80
CA TYR A 78 6.48 3.47 10.94
C TYR A 78 5.23 4.33 10.88
N LEU A 79 4.80 4.85 12.03
CA LEU A 79 3.69 5.79 12.15
C LEU A 79 4.11 7.18 11.63
N PRO A 80 3.43 7.72 10.60
CA PRO A 80 3.73 9.05 10.06
C PRO A 80 3.28 10.15 11.04
N THR A 81 3.46 11.41 10.67
CA THR A 81 3.08 12.54 11.56
C THR A 81 1.57 12.78 11.63
N HIS A 82 0.84 12.34 10.61
CA HIS A 82 -0.59 12.56 10.47
C HIS A 82 -1.26 11.49 9.59
N ARG A 83 -2.58 11.40 9.71
CA ARG A 83 -3.46 10.77 8.73
C ARG A 83 -3.82 11.76 7.64
N GLU A 84 -3.71 11.34 6.39
CA GLU A 84 -4.11 12.16 5.25
C GLU A 84 -5.64 12.26 5.22
N ALA A 85 -6.15 13.44 4.84
CA ALA A 85 -7.58 13.61 4.60
C ALA A 85 -7.86 13.74 3.11
N MET A 86 -8.90 13.06 2.66
CA MET A 86 -9.23 12.97 1.25
C MET A 86 -10.74 12.96 1.06
N ARG A 87 -11.18 13.52 -0.07
CA ARG A 87 -12.55 13.40 -0.54
C ARG A 87 -12.70 12.10 -1.33
N MET A 88 -13.55 11.21 -0.82
CA MET A 88 -13.93 9.96 -1.49
C MET A 88 -15.09 10.25 -2.45
N LEU A 89 -14.96 9.85 -3.73
CA LEU A 89 -16.05 9.92 -4.69
C LEU A 89 -16.75 8.57 -4.80
N ASP A 90 -17.99 8.58 -5.28
CA ASP A 90 -18.73 7.35 -5.55
C ASP A 90 -17.97 6.45 -6.53
N PRO A 91 -17.83 5.14 -6.25
CA PRO A 91 -17.22 4.21 -7.19
C PRO A 91 -17.98 4.06 -8.51
N ILE A 92 -17.22 3.76 -9.56
CA ILE A 92 -17.67 3.80 -10.95
C ILE A 92 -17.36 2.48 -11.63
N GLU A 93 -18.37 1.93 -12.29
CA GLU A 93 -18.22 0.74 -13.11
C GLU A 93 -17.39 1.02 -14.37
N ALA A 94 -16.40 0.18 -14.63
CA ALA A 94 -15.52 0.21 -15.79
C ALA A 94 -15.37 -1.20 -16.39
N GLY A 95 -16.37 -1.64 -17.16
CA GLY A 95 -16.40 -3.01 -17.68
C GLY A 95 -16.61 -4.02 -16.56
N ASP A 96 -15.65 -4.92 -16.34
CA ASP A 96 -15.65 -5.89 -15.22
C ASP A 96 -14.96 -5.34 -13.95
N MET A 97 -14.41 -4.12 -14.01
CA MET A 97 -13.70 -3.47 -12.90
C MET A 97 -14.57 -2.40 -12.26
N MET A 98 -14.33 -2.08 -11.00
CA MET A 98 -14.74 -0.83 -10.36
C MET A 98 -13.54 0.10 -10.23
N LEU A 99 -13.78 1.39 -10.30
CA LEU A 99 -12.83 2.45 -9.97
C LEU A 99 -13.41 3.29 -8.83
N GLY A 100 -12.71 3.38 -7.71
CA GLY A 100 -13.05 4.25 -6.58
C GLY A 100 -12.14 5.47 -6.55
N PRO A 101 -12.57 6.65 -7.03
CA PRO A 101 -11.72 7.83 -7.10
C PRO A 101 -11.63 8.56 -5.75
N MET A 102 -10.45 9.08 -5.45
CA MET A 102 -10.11 9.74 -4.19
C MET A 102 -9.24 10.97 -4.49
N LEU A 103 -9.49 12.07 -3.80
CA LEU A 103 -8.80 13.34 -4.04
C LEU A 103 -8.30 13.95 -2.73
N SER A 104 -7.00 14.26 -2.69
CA SER A 104 -6.37 14.97 -1.57
C SER A 104 -5.62 16.22 -2.06
N TYR A 105 -5.04 16.98 -1.14
CA TYR A 105 -4.07 18.02 -1.48
C TYR A 105 -2.80 17.38 -2.09
N PRO A 106 -2.06 18.08 -2.98
CA PRO A 106 -0.80 17.57 -3.51
C PRO A 106 0.23 17.40 -2.40
N HIS A 107 0.80 16.21 -2.28
CA HIS A 107 1.80 15.86 -1.26
C HIS A 107 2.96 15.05 -1.86
N ASP A 108 4.00 14.88 -1.06
CA ASP A 108 5.16 14.08 -1.44
C ASP A 108 4.84 12.58 -1.43
N PHE A 109 5.47 11.86 -2.36
CA PHE A 109 5.53 10.40 -2.35
C PHE A 109 6.91 9.94 -2.82
N TRP A 110 7.21 8.66 -2.67
CA TRP A 110 8.53 8.10 -2.95
C TRP A 110 8.41 7.00 -4.00
N THR A 111 9.05 7.18 -5.15
CA THR A 111 9.15 6.17 -6.19
C THR A 111 10.39 5.31 -5.96
N ILE A 112 10.32 4.06 -6.40
CA ILE A 112 11.39 3.07 -6.22
C ILE A 112 11.88 2.65 -7.60
N ALA A 113 13.18 2.82 -7.84
CA ALA A 113 13.82 2.52 -9.11
C ALA A 113 15.14 1.78 -8.88
N GLY A 114 15.10 0.44 -8.93
CA GLY A 114 16.26 -0.42 -8.74
C GLY A 114 16.37 -0.97 -7.32
N SER A 115 17.60 -1.03 -6.78
CA SER A 115 17.91 -1.70 -5.51
C SER A 115 18.80 -0.84 -4.60
N GLY A 116 18.57 -0.90 -3.28
CA GLY A 116 19.33 -0.18 -2.25
C GLY A 116 18.80 1.22 -1.94
N GLU A 117 19.44 1.93 -1.00
CA GLU A 117 18.98 3.23 -0.49
C GLU A 117 18.95 4.34 -1.56
N ASP A 118 19.85 4.28 -2.55
CA ASP A 118 19.90 5.25 -3.66
C ASP A 118 18.78 5.02 -4.72
N ALA A 119 17.96 3.97 -4.56
CA ALA A 119 16.87 3.64 -5.47
C ALA A 119 15.58 4.42 -5.17
N VAL A 120 15.53 5.18 -4.07
CA VAL A 120 14.36 5.92 -3.64
C VAL A 120 14.43 7.36 -4.14
N GLU A 121 13.46 7.77 -4.95
CA GLU A 121 13.32 9.15 -5.42
C GLU A 121 12.05 9.78 -4.85
N ARG A 122 12.21 10.92 -4.17
CA ARG A 122 11.09 11.70 -3.65
C ARG A 122 10.50 12.55 -4.77
N GLU A 123 9.22 12.32 -5.04
CA GLU A 123 8.42 13.12 -5.96
C GLU A 123 7.68 14.20 -5.17
N SER A 124 8.08 15.45 -5.40
CA SER A 124 7.45 16.62 -4.78
C SER A 124 6.52 17.33 -5.74
N PRO A 125 5.38 17.88 -5.27
CA PRO A 125 4.47 18.61 -6.14
C PRO A 125 5.13 19.86 -6.76
N ASP A 126 5.09 19.98 -8.09
CA ASP A 126 5.66 21.10 -8.86
C ASP A 126 5.08 22.47 -8.46
N SER A 127 3.83 22.47 -8.03
CA SER A 127 3.12 23.65 -7.60
C SER A 127 2.15 23.31 -6.48
N GLY A 128 1.77 24.34 -5.75
CA GLY A 128 0.80 24.17 -4.69
C GLY A 128 -0.66 24.05 -5.12
N ARG A 129 -0.92 24.12 -6.42
CA ARG A 129 -2.26 24.23 -6.97
C ARG A 129 -2.61 22.97 -7.74
N GLY A 130 -3.53 22.18 -7.22
CA GLY A 130 -3.93 20.92 -7.81
C GLY A 130 -4.45 19.94 -6.78
N VAL A 131 -4.40 18.67 -7.14
CA VAL A 131 -4.80 17.55 -6.28
C VAL A 131 -3.76 16.46 -6.34
N HIS A 132 -3.60 15.72 -5.24
CA HIS A 132 -3.12 14.35 -5.36
C HIS A 132 -4.33 13.50 -5.77
N MET A 133 -4.32 13.00 -7.00
CA MET A 133 -5.42 12.25 -7.58
C MET A 133 -5.14 10.77 -7.45
N MET A 134 -6.01 10.06 -6.74
CA MET A 134 -5.86 8.65 -6.45
C MET A 134 -7.09 7.86 -6.89
N PHE A 135 -6.90 6.57 -7.12
CA PHE A 135 -8.01 5.63 -7.24
C PHE A 135 -7.57 4.20 -6.93
N THR A 136 -8.51 3.40 -6.44
CA THR A 136 -8.35 1.94 -6.31
C THR A 136 -9.14 1.26 -7.41
N LEU A 137 -8.56 0.24 -8.03
CA LEU A 137 -9.22 -0.64 -9.00
C LEU A 137 -9.47 -2.00 -8.37
N TRP A 138 -10.67 -2.55 -8.53
CA TRP A 138 -10.97 -3.90 -8.08
C TRP A 138 -11.89 -4.65 -9.06
N ASP A 139 -11.82 -5.98 -9.04
CA ASP A 139 -12.74 -6.84 -9.76
C ASP A 139 -14.15 -6.75 -9.15
N GLN A 140 -15.16 -6.46 -9.97
CA GLN A 140 -16.54 -6.35 -9.49
C GLN A 140 -17.09 -7.64 -8.90
N GLN A 141 -16.62 -8.79 -9.39
CA GLN A 141 -17.19 -10.08 -9.01
C GLN A 141 -16.57 -10.61 -7.73
N THR A 142 -15.25 -10.48 -7.57
CA THR A 142 -14.51 -11.06 -6.44
C THR A 142 -14.15 -10.04 -5.36
N GLY A 143 -14.19 -8.74 -5.67
CA GLY A 143 -13.70 -7.69 -4.77
C GLY A 143 -12.17 -7.58 -4.72
N THR A 144 -11.45 -8.34 -5.55
CA THR A 144 -9.98 -8.38 -5.55
C THR A 144 -9.41 -7.07 -6.09
N VAL A 145 -8.60 -6.39 -5.28
CA VAL A 145 -7.84 -5.20 -5.71
C VAL A 145 -6.84 -5.59 -6.80
N LEU A 146 -6.80 -4.83 -7.88
CA LEU A 146 -6.08 -5.18 -9.10
C LEU A 146 -4.75 -4.41 -9.20
N PRO A 147 -3.60 -5.12 -9.26
CA PRO A 147 -2.36 -4.52 -9.75
C PRO A 147 -2.48 -4.34 -11.26
N VAL A 148 -2.24 -3.12 -11.72
CA VAL A 148 -2.25 -2.77 -13.15
C VAL A 148 -0.93 -2.09 -13.44
N ASP A 149 0.02 -2.85 -13.96
CA ASP A 149 1.43 -2.45 -14.02
C ASP A 149 1.62 -1.13 -14.79
N ASP A 150 1.26 -1.14 -16.08
CA ASP A 150 1.64 -0.07 -16.99
C ASP A 150 0.55 0.31 -18.00
N GLY A 151 0.39 1.62 -18.20
CA GLY A 151 -0.44 2.18 -19.25
C GLY A 151 -1.80 2.71 -18.79
N VAL A 152 -2.06 2.75 -17.48
CA VAL A 152 -3.15 3.57 -16.95
C VAL A 152 -2.89 5.02 -17.32
N GLN A 153 -3.93 5.72 -17.77
CA GLN A 153 -3.80 7.09 -18.23
C GLN A 153 -4.96 7.94 -17.73
N ILE A 154 -4.62 9.02 -17.03
CA ILE A 154 -5.53 10.05 -16.57
C ILE A 154 -5.51 11.21 -17.57
N ARG A 155 -6.68 11.66 -18.01
CA ARG A 155 -6.87 12.91 -18.74
C ARG A 155 -7.84 13.79 -17.98
N VAL A 156 -7.46 15.04 -17.78
CA VAL A 156 -8.27 16.03 -17.08
C VAL A 156 -8.77 17.07 -18.08
N TYR A 157 -10.04 17.46 -17.96
CA TYR A 157 -10.71 18.40 -18.85
C TYR A 157 -11.38 19.53 -18.05
N ASP A 158 -11.25 20.76 -18.56
CA ASP A 158 -12.07 21.90 -18.19
C ASP A 158 -13.04 22.19 -19.34
N GLY A 159 -14.30 21.80 -19.15
CA GLY A 159 -15.28 21.75 -20.24
C GLY A 159 -14.83 20.81 -21.37
N ASP A 160 -14.56 21.37 -22.54
CA ASP A 160 -14.09 20.62 -23.72
C ASP A 160 -12.57 20.69 -23.92
N GLU A 161 -11.84 21.45 -23.09
CA GLU A 161 -10.39 21.67 -23.22
C GLU A 161 -9.63 20.75 -22.28
N GLN A 162 -8.66 20.00 -22.81
CA GLN A 162 -7.79 19.15 -22.00
C GLN A 162 -6.79 20.01 -21.22
N VAL A 163 -6.72 19.78 -19.92
CA VAL A 163 -5.74 20.37 -19.02
C VAL A 163 -4.44 19.57 -19.10
N GLY A 164 -3.38 20.22 -19.57
CA GLY A 164 -2.04 19.62 -19.63
C GLY A 164 -1.94 18.38 -20.54
N SER A 165 -0.83 17.66 -20.39
CA SER A 165 -0.65 16.33 -21.00
C SER A 165 -1.33 15.25 -20.15
N PRO A 166 -1.71 14.10 -20.73
CA PRO A 166 -2.16 12.96 -19.93
C PRO A 166 -1.12 12.54 -18.89
N VAL A 167 -1.59 12.09 -17.73
CA VAL A 167 -0.76 11.65 -16.60
C VAL A 167 -0.82 10.12 -16.48
N SER A 168 0.30 9.48 -16.15
CA SER A 168 0.39 8.04 -15.93
C SER A 168 0.60 7.75 -14.44
N PRO A 169 -0.47 7.50 -13.66
CA PRO A 169 -0.41 7.47 -12.20
C PRO A 169 0.36 6.27 -11.68
N TRP A 170 1.24 6.48 -10.70
CA TRP A 170 2.07 5.44 -10.11
C TRP A 170 1.22 4.37 -9.43
N SER A 171 1.66 3.10 -9.47
CA SER A 171 1.19 2.07 -8.55
C SER A 171 1.79 2.35 -7.18
N MET A 172 0.98 2.38 -6.14
CA MET A 172 1.35 2.87 -4.82
C MET A 172 0.85 1.97 -3.71
N ILE A 173 1.54 2.01 -2.57
CA ILE A 173 1.06 1.48 -1.30
C ILE A 173 1.04 2.57 -0.23
N SER A 174 -0.02 2.60 0.57
CA SER A 174 -0.10 3.41 1.79
C SER A 174 -0.75 2.62 2.92
N GLN A 175 -0.57 3.10 4.15
CA GLN A 175 -1.13 2.45 5.34
C GLN A 175 -2.66 2.50 5.32
N GLU A 176 -3.23 3.65 4.97
CA GLU A 176 -4.68 3.89 5.05
C GLU A 176 -5.44 3.33 3.84
N MET A 177 -4.87 3.36 2.63
CA MET A 177 -5.55 2.95 1.39
C MET A 177 -5.13 1.57 0.87
N GLY A 178 -3.99 1.03 1.35
CA GLY A 178 -3.42 -0.19 0.79
C GLY A 178 -2.88 0.05 -0.62
N PHE A 179 -3.05 -0.91 -1.53
CA PHE A 179 -2.65 -0.80 -2.92
C PHE A 179 -3.62 0.07 -3.72
N HIS A 180 -3.09 1.10 -4.37
CA HIS A 180 -3.87 2.06 -5.16
C HIS A 180 -3.00 2.70 -6.24
N PHE A 181 -3.58 3.59 -7.03
CA PHE A 181 -2.86 4.40 -8.01
C PHE A 181 -2.93 5.86 -7.63
N GLY A 182 -1.86 6.62 -7.85
CA GLY A 182 -1.82 8.04 -7.52
C GLY A 182 -0.78 8.85 -8.28
N ASP A 183 -1.08 10.14 -8.49
CA ASP A 183 -0.10 11.16 -8.90
C ASP A 183 -0.59 12.57 -8.57
N ASN A 184 0.36 13.51 -8.52
CA ASN A 184 0.07 14.93 -8.37
C ASN A 184 -0.39 15.54 -9.71
N VAL A 185 -1.61 16.05 -9.74
CA VAL A 185 -2.21 16.69 -10.91
C VAL A 185 -2.34 18.19 -10.68
N THR A 186 -1.60 18.98 -11.45
CA THR A 186 -1.68 20.46 -11.40
C THR A 186 -2.94 20.96 -12.11
N LEU A 187 -3.66 21.89 -11.46
CA LEU A 187 -4.88 22.48 -12.02
C LEU A 187 -4.70 23.98 -12.29
N PRO A 188 -5.17 24.51 -13.44
CA PRO A 188 -4.93 25.89 -13.84
C PRO A 188 -5.69 26.89 -12.97
N GLU A 189 -6.97 26.61 -12.68
CA GLU A 189 -7.82 27.47 -11.86
C GLU A 189 -8.86 26.73 -11.01
N ASP A 190 -9.63 27.49 -10.24
CA ASP A 190 -10.76 26.92 -9.50
C ASP A 190 -11.89 26.65 -10.49
N GLY A 191 -12.54 25.49 -10.36
CA GLY A 191 -13.55 25.08 -11.33
C GLY A 191 -13.95 23.61 -11.20
N THR A 192 -14.79 23.19 -12.13
CA THR A 192 -15.28 21.82 -12.23
C THR A 192 -14.48 21.09 -13.31
N TYR A 193 -13.87 19.98 -12.94
CA TYR A 193 -13.02 19.19 -13.84
C TYR A 193 -13.63 17.83 -14.10
N THR A 194 -13.63 17.41 -15.36
CA THR A 194 -13.95 16.04 -15.77
C THR A 194 -12.66 15.25 -15.94
N VAL A 195 -12.61 14.07 -15.33
CA VAL A 195 -11.46 13.16 -15.39
C VAL A 195 -11.86 11.91 -16.17
N GLU A 196 -11.12 11.58 -17.22
CA GLU A 196 -11.18 10.30 -17.91
C GLU A 196 -9.98 9.44 -17.49
N VAL A 197 -10.25 8.24 -16.98
CA VAL A 197 -9.23 7.23 -16.68
C VAL A 197 -9.34 6.12 -17.71
N THR A 198 -8.28 5.89 -18.48
CA THR A 198 -8.15 4.72 -19.37
C THR A 198 -7.35 3.64 -18.65
N ILE A 199 -7.92 2.45 -18.53
CA ILE A 199 -7.35 1.32 -17.80
C ILE A 199 -7.00 0.21 -18.80
N PRO A 200 -5.73 -0.21 -18.90
CA PRO A 200 -5.32 -1.31 -19.76
C PRO A 200 -5.79 -2.66 -19.20
N PRO A 201 -5.71 -3.74 -19.99
CA PRO A 201 -5.87 -5.10 -19.48
C PRO A 201 -4.89 -5.40 -18.35
N VAL A 202 -5.31 -6.26 -17.41
CA VAL A 202 -4.46 -6.76 -16.32
C VAL A 202 -3.45 -7.76 -16.89
N SER A 203 -2.16 -7.42 -16.83
CA SER A 203 -1.04 -8.19 -17.40
C SER A 203 -0.46 -9.26 -16.49
N VAL A 204 -0.62 -9.14 -15.18
CA VAL A 204 -0.16 -10.15 -14.22
C VAL A 204 -0.84 -11.50 -14.50
N ARG A 205 -0.14 -12.60 -14.20
CA ARG A 205 -0.70 -13.95 -14.32
C ARG A 205 -1.97 -14.04 -13.46
N LYS A 206 -3.06 -14.55 -14.02
CA LYS A 206 -4.35 -14.71 -13.32
C LYS A 206 -4.65 -16.18 -13.12
N THR A 207 -5.28 -16.51 -12.00
CA THR A 207 -5.72 -17.88 -11.68
C THR A 207 -7.16 -17.84 -11.12
N GLY A 208 -7.78 -19.03 -10.97
CA GLY A 208 -9.11 -19.13 -10.38
C GLY A 208 -10.19 -18.34 -11.12
N ASP A 209 -10.99 -17.58 -10.36
CA ASP A 209 -12.14 -16.82 -10.89
C ASP A 209 -11.74 -15.62 -11.79
N LEU A 210 -10.44 -15.36 -11.97
CA LEU A 210 -9.89 -14.26 -12.77
C LEU A 210 -9.37 -14.71 -14.15
N VAL A 211 -9.30 -16.01 -14.41
CA VAL A 211 -8.87 -16.56 -15.71
C VAL A 211 -9.80 -16.09 -16.83
N ASP A 212 -9.22 -15.74 -17.99
CA ASP A 212 -9.92 -15.22 -19.19
C ASP A 212 -10.77 -13.95 -18.94
N ARG A 213 -10.50 -13.23 -17.84
CA ARG A 213 -11.16 -11.97 -17.46
C ARG A 213 -10.15 -10.83 -17.37
N LEU A 214 -10.66 -9.60 -17.36
CA LEU A 214 -9.83 -8.39 -17.22
C LEU A 214 -8.83 -8.21 -18.39
N ASP A 215 -9.13 -8.80 -19.55
CA ASP A 215 -8.28 -8.79 -20.76
C ASP A 215 -8.58 -7.64 -21.73
N GLU A 216 -9.57 -6.81 -21.41
CA GLU A 216 -10.01 -5.70 -22.24
C GLU A 216 -9.59 -4.36 -21.63
N ARG A 217 -9.22 -3.41 -22.51
CA ARG A 217 -9.04 -2.01 -22.11
C ARG A 217 -10.40 -1.39 -21.86
N VAL A 218 -10.55 -0.71 -20.72
CA VAL A 218 -11.77 0.00 -20.34
C VAL A 218 -11.48 1.47 -20.04
N SER A 219 -12.53 2.27 -19.92
CA SER A 219 -12.43 3.67 -19.51
C SER A 219 -13.53 4.02 -18.53
N ALA A 220 -13.20 4.84 -17.54
CA ALA A 220 -14.13 5.42 -16.57
C ALA A 220 -14.04 6.95 -16.60
N THR A 221 -15.12 7.62 -16.20
CA THR A 221 -15.15 9.08 -16.16
C THR A 221 -15.85 9.57 -14.90
N PHE A 222 -15.25 10.54 -14.23
CA PHE A 222 -15.83 11.21 -13.06
C PHE A 222 -15.64 12.72 -13.13
N GLU A 223 -16.33 13.44 -12.25
CA GLU A 223 -16.27 14.89 -12.15
C GLU A 223 -16.03 15.28 -10.70
N PHE A 224 -15.27 16.36 -10.49
CA PHE A 224 -15.10 16.96 -9.17
C PHE A 224 -14.98 18.48 -9.27
N GLU A 225 -15.34 19.16 -8.18
CA GLU A 225 -15.15 20.59 -8.02
C GLU A 225 -13.88 20.87 -7.20
N TYR A 226 -12.99 21.68 -7.78
CA TYR A 226 -11.79 22.19 -7.14
C TYR A 226 -11.98 23.67 -6.80
N ASP A 227 -12.27 23.94 -5.55
CA ASP A 227 -12.56 25.28 -5.03
C ASP A 227 -11.99 25.46 -3.61
N ASP A 228 -12.32 26.59 -2.98
CA ASP A 228 -11.92 26.85 -1.59
C ASP A 228 -12.51 25.81 -0.63
N GLU A 229 -13.75 25.35 -0.84
CA GLU A 229 -14.40 24.37 0.03
C GLU A 229 -13.66 23.03 0.03
N PHE A 230 -13.32 22.51 -1.16
CA PHE A 230 -12.49 21.31 -1.30
C PHE A 230 -11.16 21.45 -0.56
N ARG A 231 -10.44 22.56 -0.75
CA ARG A 231 -9.16 22.78 -0.08
C ARG A 231 -9.30 22.82 1.44
N HIS A 232 -10.32 23.51 1.95
CA HIS A 232 -10.57 23.55 3.40
C HIS A 232 -10.97 22.18 3.96
N GLU A 233 -11.68 21.35 3.19
CA GLU A 233 -12.05 19.99 3.57
C GLU A 233 -10.82 19.10 3.70
N VAL A 234 -10.02 18.96 2.64
CA VAL A 234 -8.90 18.00 2.62
C VAL A 234 -7.70 18.46 3.46
N ILE A 235 -7.48 19.78 3.60
CA ILE A 235 -6.41 20.29 4.46
C ILE A 235 -6.87 20.35 5.92
N GLY A 236 -8.10 20.80 6.16
CA GLY A 236 -8.67 20.92 7.51
C GLY A 236 -9.03 19.58 8.14
N GLY A 237 -9.18 18.52 7.34
CA GLY A 237 -9.47 17.16 7.79
C GLY A 237 -8.24 16.38 8.28
N VAL A 238 -7.02 16.90 8.09
CA VAL A 238 -5.78 16.22 8.51
C VAL A 238 -5.80 15.99 10.03
N GLN A 239 -5.51 14.75 10.44
CA GLN A 239 -5.46 14.38 11.85
C GLN A 239 -4.02 14.06 12.23
N TYR A 240 -3.41 14.94 13.02
CA TYR A 240 -2.06 14.72 13.54
C TYR A 240 -2.07 13.67 14.65
N LEU A 241 -1.09 12.76 14.61
CA LEU A 241 -0.83 11.84 15.71
C LEU A 241 -0.14 12.56 16.87
N ASP A 242 -0.11 11.92 18.05
CA ASP A 242 0.70 12.45 19.15
C ASP A 242 2.18 12.45 18.74
N GLU A 243 2.88 13.57 18.95
CA GLU A 243 4.30 13.72 18.57
C GLU A 243 5.21 12.62 19.15
N ALA A 244 4.80 12.01 20.26
CA ALA A 244 5.53 10.91 20.90
C ALA A 244 5.48 9.59 20.12
N GLU A 245 4.51 9.43 19.20
CA GLU A 245 4.31 8.24 18.37
C GLU A 245 4.98 8.36 17.00
N TRP A 246 5.41 9.56 16.61
CA TRP A 246 5.98 9.81 15.29
C TRP A 246 7.27 9.01 15.09
N GLY A 247 7.29 8.17 14.05
CA GLY A 247 8.43 7.29 13.77
C GLY A 247 8.43 5.98 14.57
N ASP A 248 7.46 5.76 15.47
CA ASP A 248 7.32 4.46 16.13
C ASP A 248 6.97 3.39 15.10
N ARG A 249 7.52 2.19 15.29
CA ARG A 249 7.19 1.02 14.45
C ARG A 249 5.72 0.68 14.61
N GLY A 250 5.00 0.69 13.49
CA GLY A 250 3.56 0.48 13.45
C GLY A 250 2.98 1.01 12.14
N ALA A 251 1.70 0.72 11.90
CA ALA A 251 0.96 1.33 10.80
C ALA A 251 -0.36 1.90 11.30
N LEU A 252 -0.80 2.96 10.66
CA LEU A 252 -2.15 3.48 10.75
C LEU A 252 -3.14 2.39 10.35
N GLU A 253 -4.25 2.32 11.08
CA GLU A 253 -5.38 1.49 10.68
C GLU A 253 -5.89 1.91 9.29
N PRO A 254 -6.32 0.95 8.46
CA PRO A 254 -7.02 1.24 7.21
C PRO A 254 -8.14 2.25 7.44
N MET A 255 -8.32 3.16 6.47
CA MET A 255 -9.38 4.14 6.57
C MET A 255 -10.76 3.46 6.62
N ASP A 256 -11.65 3.95 7.49
CA ASP A 256 -13.03 3.49 7.53
C ASP A 256 -13.79 4.12 6.36
N HIS A 257 -14.39 3.28 5.50
CA HIS A 257 -15.16 3.76 4.35
C HIS A 257 -16.68 3.77 4.64
N GLY A 258 -17.09 3.89 5.92
CA GLY A 258 -18.47 3.89 6.38
C GLY A 258 -18.95 5.16 7.09
N ASP A 259 -19.99 5.78 6.52
CA ASP A 259 -20.97 6.72 7.12
C ASP A 259 -20.53 8.17 7.39
N HIS A 260 -20.56 9.01 6.34
CA HIS A 260 -20.88 10.42 6.49
C HIS A 260 -22.38 10.62 6.80
N GLY A 261 -22.82 10.04 7.90
CA GLY A 261 -24.11 10.29 8.53
C GLY A 261 -23.93 11.30 9.66
N GLU A 262 -24.61 12.44 9.56
CA GLU A 262 -24.64 13.50 10.59
C GLU A 262 -24.79 12.95 12.02
N HIS A 263 -23.71 12.93 12.82
CA HIS A 263 -23.83 12.86 14.27
C HIS A 263 -22.84 13.81 14.97
N GLY A 264 -23.20 15.09 14.96
CA GLY A 264 -22.84 15.98 16.05
C GLY A 264 -23.48 15.50 17.36
N GLY A 265 -22.64 15.10 18.32
CA GLY A 265 -23.00 14.82 19.70
C GLY A 265 -21.73 14.63 20.52
N HIS A 266 -21.07 15.71 20.95
CA HIS A 266 -21.14 16.16 22.34
C HIS A 266 -21.11 15.01 23.37
N ASP A 267 -19.90 14.67 23.84
CA ASP A 267 -19.69 14.23 25.21
C ASP A 267 -18.53 15.01 25.81
N GLY A 268 -18.88 16.13 26.43
CA GLY A 268 -18.00 16.86 27.33
C GLY A 268 -17.99 16.15 28.68
N HIS A 269 -16.85 15.53 29.02
CA HIS A 269 -16.60 15.07 30.37
C HIS A 269 -16.12 16.26 31.23
N ASP A 270 -17.10 16.87 31.93
CA ASP A 270 -16.89 17.71 33.10
C ASP A 270 -16.42 16.83 34.27
N ASP A 271 -15.11 16.77 34.51
CA ASP A 271 -14.58 16.22 35.76
C ASP A 271 -14.60 17.28 36.87
N HIS A 272 -15.69 17.25 37.64
CA HIS A 272 -15.80 17.90 38.92
C HIS A 272 -14.91 17.20 39.96
N ALA A 273 -13.72 17.77 40.21
CA ALA A 273 -12.92 17.46 41.38
C ALA A 273 -13.63 17.96 42.65
N HIS A 274 -14.23 17.05 43.41
CA HIS A 274 -14.58 17.27 44.81
C HIS A 274 -13.59 16.51 45.70
N GLU A 275 -12.76 17.30 46.38
CA GLU A 275 -12.13 16.97 47.65
C GLU A 275 -13.19 16.43 48.62
N ASP A 276 -12.92 15.31 49.30
CA ASP A 276 -13.11 15.24 50.74
C ASP A 276 -12.39 14.03 51.33
N GLU A 277 -11.67 14.35 52.40
CA GLU A 277 -10.94 13.50 53.32
C GLU A 277 -11.85 12.42 53.96
N HIS A 278 -11.27 11.35 54.50
CA HIS A 278 -11.50 10.91 55.90
C HIS A 278 -10.79 9.58 56.18
N ASP A 279 -9.76 9.64 57.02
CA ASP A 279 -9.24 8.52 57.80
C ASP A 279 -9.87 8.51 59.21
N ASP A 280 -10.31 7.31 59.59
CA ASP A 280 -10.29 6.67 60.92
C ASP A 280 -10.78 7.39 62.17
N HIS A 281 -11.87 6.88 62.75
CA HIS A 281 -11.99 6.70 64.20
C HIS A 281 -12.89 5.51 64.60
N GLU A 282 -12.25 4.50 65.19
CA GLU A 282 -12.61 3.70 66.38
C GLU A 282 -14.05 3.73 66.94
N HIS A 283 -14.68 2.55 67.05
CA HIS A 283 -14.98 1.82 68.30
C HIS A 283 -16.25 0.95 68.20
N GLY A 284 -16.18 -0.24 68.81
CA GLY A 284 -17.25 -0.72 69.69
C GLY A 284 -18.06 -1.93 69.22
N ASP A 285 -17.73 -3.08 69.81
CA ASP A 285 -18.61 -4.16 70.30
C ASP A 285 -19.94 -4.43 69.58
N HIS A 286 -20.15 -5.66 69.09
CA HIS A 286 -20.95 -6.67 69.79
C HIS A 286 -21.23 -7.92 68.93
N ASP A 287 -21.34 -9.03 69.64
CA ASP A 287 -21.65 -10.39 69.22
C ASP A 287 -22.87 -10.55 68.29
N SER A 288 -22.83 -11.52 67.38
CA SER A 288 -23.60 -12.79 67.45
C SER A 288 -24.10 -13.31 66.08
N HIS A 289 -23.86 -14.63 65.87
CA HIS A 289 -24.60 -15.63 65.06
C HIS A 289 -24.97 -15.26 63.61
N ASP A 290 -24.76 -16.09 62.58
CA ASP A 290 -25.29 -17.44 62.35
C ASP A 290 -24.96 -17.83 60.90
N ASP A 291 -25.02 -19.12 60.61
CA ASP A 291 -24.57 -19.79 59.39
C ASP A 291 -25.33 -19.42 58.09
N GLY A 292 -24.66 -19.61 56.94
CA GLY A 292 -25.31 -19.59 55.63
C GLY A 292 -24.34 -19.75 54.45
N ASP A 293 -24.10 -21.00 54.06
CA ASP A 293 -23.44 -21.41 52.81
C ASP A 293 -24.04 -20.68 51.59
N HIS A 294 -23.19 -20.20 50.67
CA HIS A 294 -23.44 -20.23 49.22
C HIS A 294 -22.13 -20.05 48.44
N GLU A 295 -21.73 -21.12 47.77
CA GLU A 295 -20.71 -21.17 46.71
C GLU A 295 -21.19 -20.36 45.51
N HIS A 296 -20.35 -19.49 44.94
CA HIS A 296 -20.42 -19.13 43.52
C HIS A 296 -19.01 -18.83 42.98
N ASP A 297 -18.62 -19.74 42.09
CA ASP A 297 -17.49 -19.73 41.18
C ASP A 297 -17.81 -18.77 40.01
N HIS A 298 -16.86 -17.92 39.62
CA HIS A 298 -16.91 -17.14 38.39
C HIS A 298 -15.48 -17.03 37.84
N GLY A 299 -15.16 -17.92 36.91
CA GLY A 299 -14.28 -17.59 35.79
C GLY A 299 -15.13 -16.91 34.72
N ASP A 300 -14.65 -15.79 34.19
CA ASP A 300 -15.13 -15.21 32.94
C ASP A 300 -13.91 -15.12 32.01
N GLU A 301 -13.94 -15.98 31.00
CA GLU A 301 -13.19 -15.90 29.74
C GLU A 301 -14.03 -15.03 28.80
N HIS A 302 -13.42 -14.03 28.18
CA HIS A 302 -14.04 -13.24 27.12
C HIS A 302 -13.29 -13.50 25.81
N ASP A 303 -13.79 -14.48 25.05
CA ASP A 303 -13.51 -14.63 23.63
C ASP A 303 -14.44 -13.69 22.83
N HIS A 304 -13.86 -12.95 21.90
CA HIS A 304 -14.59 -12.14 20.92
C HIS A 304 -14.43 -12.76 19.52
N ASP A 305 -15.30 -13.70 19.19
CA ASP A 305 -15.56 -14.10 17.81
C ASP A 305 -16.43 -13.04 17.12
N SER A 306 -15.94 -12.48 16.02
CA SER A 306 -16.72 -11.61 15.12
C SER A 306 -17.10 -12.38 13.87
N GLU A 307 -18.24 -13.06 13.91
CA GLU A 307 -18.99 -13.38 12.71
C GLU A 307 -20.03 -12.28 12.48
N ASN A 308 -20.04 -11.65 11.31
CA ASN A 308 -21.18 -10.83 10.91
C ASN A 308 -21.43 -10.93 9.40
N GLY A 309 -22.24 -11.91 9.01
CA GLY A 309 -22.95 -11.91 7.73
C GLY A 309 -24.35 -11.34 7.92
N HIS A 310 -24.65 -10.18 7.32
CA HIS A 310 -26.03 -9.75 7.12
C HIS A 310 -26.24 -8.98 5.80
N ASN A 311 -27.20 -9.51 5.05
CA ASN A 311 -27.79 -9.07 3.79
C ASN A 311 -28.40 -7.65 3.83
N GLY A 312 -28.05 -6.84 2.83
CA GLY A 312 -28.99 -6.15 1.95
C GLY A 312 -29.59 -4.83 2.43
N HIS A 313 -28.85 -3.73 2.27
CA HIS A 313 -29.34 -2.35 2.22
C HIS A 313 -28.36 -1.51 1.38
N ASP A 314 -28.83 -0.99 0.23
CA ASP A 314 -28.15 -0.06 -0.69
C ASP A 314 -26.60 -0.14 -0.70
N ASP A 315 -26.06 -1.09 -1.49
CA ASP A 315 -24.63 -1.26 -1.73
C ASP A 315 -24.06 -0.04 -2.48
N HIS A 316 -23.80 1.05 -1.76
CA HIS A 316 -22.69 1.92 -2.14
C HIS A 316 -21.46 1.01 -2.04
N ALA A 317 -20.92 0.59 -3.19
CA ALA A 317 -19.77 -0.29 -3.24
C ALA A 317 -18.65 0.35 -2.40
N HIS A 318 -18.36 -0.25 -1.25
CA HIS A 318 -17.24 0.15 -0.40
C HIS A 318 -15.94 -0.09 -1.17
N VAL A 319 -14.97 0.82 -1.08
CA VAL A 319 -13.66 0.65 -1.73
C VAL A 319 -12.87 -0.41 -0.95
N PRO A 320 -12.61 -1.60 -1.53
CA PRO A 320 -11.98 -2.68 -0.79
C PRO A 320 -10.54 -2.33 -0.40
N TYR A 321 -10.16 -2.67 0.83
CA TYR A 321 -8.78 -2.59 1.28
C TYR A 321 -8.01 -3.82 0.79
N SER A 322 -6.78 -3.62 0.29
CA SER A 322 -5.99 -4.67 -0.35
C SER A 322 -5.29 -5.63 0.64
N ALA A 323 -5.85 -5.88 1.82
CA ALA A 323 -5.22 -6.77 2.78
C ALA A 323 -5.24 -8.21 2.27
N LEU A 324 -4.08 -8.87 2.30
CA LEU A 324 -3.96 -10.29 2.00
C LEU A 324 -4.60 -11.16 3.09
N PRO A 325 -5.00 -12.41 2.76
CA PRO A 325 -5.59 -13.33 3.72
C PRO A 325 -4.70 -13.60 4.93
N ARG A 326 -5.33 -13.93 6.05
CA ARG A 326 -4.68 -14.42 7.27
C ARG A 326 -4.08 -15.79 7.03
N ILE A 327 -3.18 -16.20 7.92
CA ILE A 327 -2.43 -17.47 7.78
C ILE A 327 -3.37 -18.68 7.77
N ASP A 328 -4.41 -18.65 8.60
CA ASP A 328 -5.41 -19.72 8.73
C ASP A 328 -6.37 -19.84 7.55
N GLU A 329 -6.34 -18.88 6.61
CA GLU A 329 -7.14 -18.90 5.38
C GLU A 329 -6.40 -19.60 4.21
N TYR A 330 -5.15 -20.03 4.40
CA TYR A 330 -4.43 -20.82 3.40
C TYR A 330 -4.61 -22.32 3.68
N ASP A 331 -5.12 -23.06 2.71
CA ASP A 331 -5.32 -24.52 2.81
C ASP A 331 -4.01 -25.32 2.58
N GLY A 332 -2.93 -24.65 2.15
CA GLY A 332 -1.60 -25.23 1.97
C GLY A 332 -0.84 -25.42 3.28
N ALA A 333 0.19 -26.26 3.27
CA ALA A 333 1.10 -26.41 4.40
C ALA A 333 1.99 -25.17 4.53
N ILE A 334 1.79 -24.38 5.59
CA ILE A 334 2.62 -23.21 5.91
C ILE A 334 4.04 -23.67 6.25
N LEU A 335 5.05 -23.09 5.59
CA LEU A 335 6.44 -23.45 5.83
C LEU A 335 6.96 -22.86 7.15
N ALA A 336 7.77 -23.63 7.86
CA ALA A 336 8.41 -23.22 9.10
C ALA A 336 9.66 -22.37 8.84
N THR A 337 10.05 -21.54 9.80
CA THR A 337 11.32 -20.79 9.75
C THR A 337 12.47 -21.65 10.30
N ALA A 338 13.65 -21.57 9.68
CA ALA A 338 14.79 -22.42 10.05
C ALA A 338 15.43 -22.09 11.43
N ASP A 339 15.18 -20.89 11.97
CA ASP A 339 15.91 -20.33 13.12
C ASP A 339 15.16 -20.37 14.48
N ASP A 340 14.00 -21.01 14.57
CA ASP A 340 13.27 -21.05 15.85
C ASP A 340 13.82 -22.13 16.80
N GLU A 341 14.65 -21.72 17.78
CA GLU A 341 15.20 -22.58 18.85
C GLU A 341 14.10 -23.18 19.78
N SER A 342 12.83 -22.95 19.52
CA SER A 342 11.69 -23.35 20.36
C SER A 342 11.20 -24.80 20.16
N GLY A 343 11.55 -25.46 19.04
CA GLY A 343 11.35 -26.91 18.82
C GLY A 343 9.92 -27.30 18.42
N ALA A 344 9.77 -28.13 17.38
CA ALA A 344 8.50 -28.53 16.71
C ALA A 344 7.61 -27.38 16.17
N ASP A 345 7.79 -26.15 16.66
CA ASP A 345 6.83 -25.04 16.65
C ASP A 345 7.24 -23.84 15.76
N GLY A 346 8.16 -24.02 14.80
CA GLY A 346 8.65 -22.92 13.93
C GLY A 346 7.70 -22.50 12.79
N VAL A 347 6.49 -23.06 12.74
CA VAL A 347 5.44 -22.70 11.76
C VAL A 347 4.71 -21.46 12.28
N PRO A 348 4.68 -20.35 11.52
CA PRO A 348 3.94 -19.15 11.91
C PRO A 348 2.45 -19.46 12.16
N THR A 349 1.90 -18.95 13.27
CA THR A 349 0.47 -19.13 13.63
C THR A 349 -0.33 -17.85 13.52
N ASP A 350 0.35 -16.71 13.50
CA ASP A 350 -0.22 -15.39 13.30
C ASP A 350 0.72 -14.52 12.45
N HIS A 351 0.20 -13.41 11.96
CA HIS A 351 0.93 -12.53 11.04
C HIS A 351 2.20 -11.92 11.66
N ASP A 352 2.24 -11.69 12.97
CA ASP A 352 3.40 -11.11 13.65
C ASP A 352 4.55 -12.12 13.73
N SER A 353 4.21 -13.42 13.85
CA SER A 353 5.15 -14.54 13.85
C SER A 353 5.78 -14.88 12.49
N LEU A 354 5.37 -14.23 11.39
CA LEU A 354 5.99 -14.44 10.07
C LEU A 354 7.47 -14.00 10.06
N PRO A 355 8.35 -14.74 9.37
CA PRO A 355 9.74 -14.31 9.17
C PRO A 355 9.81 -13.01 8.37
N ARG A 356 10.89 -12.26 8.61
CA ARG A 356 11.09 -10.93 8.01
C ARG A 356 12.28 -10.93 7.06
N SER A 357 12.09 -10.28 5.90
CA SER A 357 13.16 -9.83 5.03
C SER A 357 13.06 -8.31 4.96
N ASP A 358 14.10 -7.63 5.45
CA ASP A 358 13.97 -6.24 5.90
C ASP A 358 12.83 -6.12 6.94
N ASP A 359 11.79 -5.33 6.66
CA ASP A 359 10.58 -5.24 7.49
C ASP A 359 9.37 -5.98 6.89
N ALA A 360 9.51 -6.59 5.70
CA ALA A 360 8.43 -7.32 5.05
C ALA A 360 8.14 -8.65 5.75
N ALA A 361 6.87 -8.96 6.01
CA ALA A 361 6.44 -10.30 6.40
C ALA A 361 6.45 -11.20 5.16
N ILE A 362 7.05 -12.38 5.26
CA ILE A 362 7.07 -13.35 4.17
C ILE A 362 6.32 -14.62 4.58
N LEU A 363 5.17 -14.86 3.97
CA LEU A 363 4.45 -16.14 4.09
C LEU A 363 4.85 -17.07 2.95
N ALA A 364 5.13 -18.33 3.25
CA ALA A 364 5.32 -19.37 2.26
C ALA A 364 4.41 -20.57 2.56
N ALA A 365 3.71 -21.06 1.53
CA ALA A 365 2.77 -22.17 1.65
C ALA A 365 3.00 -23.16 0.50
N LEU A 366 2.97 -24.46 0.82
CA LEU A 366 3.07 -25.55 -0.14
C LEU A 366 1.73 -26.26 -0.27
N PHE A 367 1.19 -26.28 -1.48
CA PHE A 367 -0.04 -26.99 -1.81
C PHE A 367 0.27 -28.35 -2.41
N GLU A 368 -0.39 -29.38 -1.90
CA GLU A 368 -0.19 -30.77 -2.33
C GLU A 368 -0.69 -31.01 -3.75
N ASP A 369 0.00 -31.88 -4.48
CA ASP A 369 -0.40 -32.30 -5.83
C ASP A 369 -1.81 -32.94 -5.81
N GLY A 370 -2.67 -32.48 -6.72
CA GLY A 370 -4.06 -32.88 -6.83
C GLY A 370 -5.00 -32.28 -5.76
N SER A 371 -4.52 -31.33 -4.95
CA SER A 371 -5.41 -30.47 -4.16
C SER A 371 -6.16 -29.48 -5.08
N ALA A 372 -7.35 -29.05 -4.65
CA ALA A 372 -8.16 -28.11 -5.44
C ALA A 372 -7.42 -26.79 -5.69
N ASP A 373 -6.69 -26.29 -4.68
CA ASP A 373 -5.91 -25.06 -4.81
C ASP A 373 -4.68 -25.23 -5.68
N ALA A 374 -3.94 -26.35 -5.57
CA ALA A 374 -2.82 -26.59 -6.48
C ALA A 374 -3.26 -26.65 -7.94
N GLU A 375 -4.38 -27.34 -8.23
CA GLU A 375 -4.95 -27.38 -9.58
C GLU A 375 -5.41 -25.99 -10.05
N ARG A 376 -6.07 -25.21 -9.18
CA ARG A 376 -6.55 -23.84 -9.47
C ARG A 376 -5.41 -22.86 -9.72
N LEU A 377 -4.37 -22.90 -8.89
CA LEU A 377 -3.22 -21.98 -8.96
C LEU A 377 -2.27 -22.34 -10.11
N ALA A 378 -2.20 -23.62 -10.49
CA ALA A 378 -1.43 -24.05 -11.67
C ALA A 378 -2.11 -23.66 -12.99
N ASP A 379 -3.44 -23.48 -13.01
CA ASP A 379 -4.22 -23.14 -14.20
C ASP A 379 -4.30 -21.62 -14.43
N ASP A 380 -3.64 -21.14 -15.49
CA ASP A 380 -3.73 -19.76 -16.00
C ASP A 380 -4.76 -19.58 -17.12
N GLY A 381 -5.48 -20.64 -17.49
CA GLY A 381 -6.32 -20.66 -18.68
C GLY A 381 -5.56 -20.85 -19.99
N GLU A 382 -4.23 -20.94 -19.96
CA GLU A 382 -3.40 -21.11 -21.16
C GLU A 382 -2.84 -22.54 -21.27
N GLY A 383 -3.53 -23.37 -22.05
CA GLY A 383 -3.00 -24.68 -22.45
C GLY A 383 -3.51 -25.84 -21.59
N ASP A 384 -2.63 -26.80 -21.30
CA ASP A 384 -2.96 -27.97 -20.46
C ASP A 384 -2.44 -27.68 -19.05
N VAL A 385 -3.27 -27.91 -18.04
CA VAL A 385 -2.89 -27.67 -16.65
C VAL A 385 -1.72 -28.59 -16.28
N THR A 386 -0.60 -27.98 -15.90
CA THR A 386 0.55 -28.71 -15.39
C THR A 386 0.23 -29.21 -13.99
N ALA A 387 0.03 -30.52 -13.83
CA ALA A 387 -0.17 -31.13 -12.53
C ALA A 387 1.14 -31.13 -11.72
N GLY A 388 1.05 -30.85 -10.43
CA GLY A 388 2.20 -30.77 -9.53
C GLY A 388 1.83 -30.14 -8.19
N GLN A 389 2.82 -30.05 -7.30
CA GLN A 389 2.70 -29.21 -6.11
C GLN A 389 2.76 -27.73 -6.52
N TYR A 390 2.16 -26.84 -5.73
CA TYR A 390 2.28 -25.40 -5.93
C TYR A 390 2.96 -24.77 -4.72
N LEU A 391 4.08 -24.09 -4.95
CA LEU A 391 4.73 -23.27 -3.93
C LEU A 391 4.27 -21.82 -4.09
N LEU A 392 3.65 -21.27 -3.04
CA LEU A 392 3.21 -19.90 -2.96
C LEU A 392 4.11 -19.14 -1.97
N VAL A 393 4.61 -17.98 -2.39
CA VAL A 393 5.31 -17.01 -1.54
C VAL A 393 4.58 -15.68 -1.61
N SER A 394 4.28 -15.09 -0.46
CA SER A 394 3.46 -13.88 -0.38
C SER A 394 4.11 -12.84 0.55
N PRO A 395 4.98 -11.97 -0.01
CA PRO A 395 5.55 -10.84 0.71
C PRO A 395 4.49 -9.76 0.95
N ARG A 396 4.44 -9.25 2.18
CA ARG A 396 3.38 -8.34 2.63
C ARG A 396 3.87 -7.37 3.71
N THR A 397 3.21 -6.22 3.82
CA THR A 397 3.52 -5.25 4.88
C THR A 397 3.30 -5.86 6.27
N PRO A 398 4.10 -5.51 7.28
CA PRO A 398 4.12 -6.17 8.59
C PRO A 398 2.84 -6.03 9.43
N TYR A 399 2.06 -4.98 9.22
CA TYR A 399 0.88 -4.68 10.06
C TYR A 399 -0.44 -4.85 9.29
N ASN A 400 -0.55 -4.25 8.10
CA ASN A 400 -1.82 -4.17 7.36
C ASN A 400 -1.99 -5.25 6.28
N ARG A 401 -1.00 -6.15 6.13
CA ARG A 401 -1.00 -7.23 5.12
C ARG A 401 -1.18 -6.76 3.67
N VAL A 402 -0.84 -5.51 3.36
CA VAL A 402 -0.84 -5.00 1.98
C VAL A 402 0.20 -5.79 1.15
N PRO A 403 -0.15 -6.26 -0.07
CA PRO A 403 0.76 -7.02 -0.91
C PRO A 403 1.95 -6.18 -1.36
N LEU A 404 3.11 -6.82 -1.46
CA LEU A 404 4.33 -6.24 -2.02
C LEU A 404 4.52 -6.76 -3.45
N ALA A 405 3.85 -6.08 -4.39
CA ALA A 405 3.86 -6.37 -5.83
C ALA A 405 5.13 -5.86 -6.54
N ASP A 406 5.31 -6.22 -7.81
CA ASP A 406 6.42 -5.77 -8.66
C ASP A 406 7.82 -6.07 -8.08
N ALA A 407 7.95 -7.20 -7.36
CA ALA A 407 9.22 -7.73 -6.90
C ALA A 407 9.68 -8.89 -7.80
N ALA A 408 10.98 -9.15 -7.84
CA ALA A 408 11.50 -10.35 -8.50
C ALA A 408 11.94 -11.33 -7.41
N LEU A 409 11.37 -12.54 -7.41
CA LEU A 409 11.69 -13.57 -6.45
C LEU A 409 12.13 -14.84 -7.17
N SER A 410 13.08 -15.53 -6.55
CA SER A 410 13.50 -16.87 -6.95
C SER A 410 13.60 -17.79 -5.75
N VAL A 411 13.53 -19.10 -6.01
CA VAL A 411 13.58 -20.13 -4.97
C VAL A 411 14.62 -21.17 -5.30
N THR A 412 15.28 -21.67 -4.25
CA THR A 412 16.10 -22.87 -4.29
C THR A 412 15.56 -23.84 -3.24
N VAL A 413 15.40 -25.11 -3.61
CA VAL A 413 14.96 -26.16 -2.68
C VAL A 413 16.02 -27.24 -2.59
N GLU A 414 16.44 -27.57 -1.37
CA GLU A 414 17.52 -28.52 -1.08
C GLU A 414 17.06 -29.63 -0.13
N ARG A 415 17.50 -30.85 -0.43
CA ARG A 415 17.33 -32.05 0.42
C ARG A 415 18.68 -32.69 0.63
N ASP A 416 19.12 -32.83 1.89
CA ASP A 416 20.42 -33.46 2.22
C ASP A 416 21.61 -32.86 1.40
N ASP A 417 21.64 -31.54 1.22
CA ASP A 417 22.61 -30.78 0.38
C ASP A 417 22.50 -31.03 -1.15
N ASP A 418 21.51 -31.81 -1.62
CA ASP A 418 21.21 -31.98 -3.04
C ASP A 418 20.08 -31.02 -3.46
N THR A 419 20.30 -30.25 -4.52
CA THR A 419 19.28 -29.36 -5.08
C THR A 419 18.15 -30.15 -5.78
N ILE A 420 16.91 -29.97 -5.33
CA ILE A 420 15.69 -30.64 -5.84
C ILE A 420 14.93 -29.73 -6.80
N VAL A 421 14.80 -28.45 -6.46
CA VAL A 421 14.34 -27.39 -7.35
C VAL A 421 15.55 -26.50 -7.62
N GLY A 422 15.93 -26.42 -8.90
CA GLY A 422 17.19 -25.85 -9.38
C GLY A 422 17.48 -24.46 -8.82
N PRO A 423 18.77 -24.07 -8.73
CA PRO A 423 19.11 -22.82 -8.10
C PRO A 423 18.43 -21.67 -8.83
N ASP A 424 17.82 -20.78 -8.05
CA ASP A 424 17.18 -19.55 -8.50
C ASP A 424 16.02 -19.79 -9.50
N ALA A 425 15.16 -20.77 -9.22
CA ALA A 425 13.92 -20.96 -9.98
C ALA A 425 13.00 -19.75 -9.76
N ALA A 426 12.69 -19.01 -10.82
CA ALA A 426 11.87 -17.81 -10.73
C ALA A 426 10.44 -18.12 -10.29
N LEU A 427 9.93 -17.34 -9.35
CA LEU A 427 8.53 -17.36 -8.94
C LEU A 427 7.75 -16.35 -9.81
N ALA A 428 6.61 -16.77 -10.35
CA ALA A 428 5.76 -15.91 -11.17
C ALA A 428 4.80 -15.10 -10.31
N GLU A 429 4.82 -13.77 -10.45
CA GLU A 429 3.80 -12.92 -9.84
C GLU A 429 2.42 -13.28 -10.39
N THR A 430 1.49 -13.56 -9.49
CA THR A 430 0.19 -14.16 -9.76
C THR A 430 -0.87 -13.45 -8.94
N LEU A 431 -1.97 -13.09 -9.60
CA LEU A 431 -3.18 -12.59 -9.01
C LEU A 431 -4.22 -13.72 -8.92
N ASP A 432 -4.72 -13.92 -7.72
CA ASP A 432 -5.79 -14.87 -7.45
C ASP A 432 -6.91 -14.21 -6.64
N SER A 433 -8.14 -14.67 -6.84
CA SER A 433 -9.29 -14.11 -6.14
C SER A 433 -9.34 -14.46 -4.66
N GLU A 434 -8.70 -15.56 -4.25
CA GLU A 434 -8.70 -16.05 -2.87
C GLU A 434 -7.41 -15.66 -2.14
N TYR A 435 -6.25 -15.85 -2.78
CA TYR A 435 -4.94 -15.56 -2.16
C TYR A 435 -4.35 -14.19 -2.52
N GLY A 436 -5.02 -13.40 -3.36
CA GLY A 436 -4.53 -12.09 -3.80
C GLY A 436 -3.22 -12.18 -4.58
N ILE A 437 -2.44 -11.10 -4.54
CA ILE A 437 -1.11 -11.06 -5.17
C ILE A 437 -0.13 -11.93 -4.39
N HIS A 438 0.52 -12.84 -5.10
CA HIS A 438 1.55 -13.71 -4.58
C HIS A 438 2.54 -14.11 -5.70
N TYR A 439 3.61 -14.81 -5.34
CA TYR A 439 4.63 -15.31 -6.25
C TYR A 439 4.63 -16.84 -6.21
N GLY A 440 4.36 -17.46 -7.35
CA GLY A 440 4.04 -18.88 -7.45
C GLY A 440 5.00 -19.69 -8.31
N LEU A 441 5.15 -20.98 -7.98
CA LEU A 441 5.84 -21.95 -8.81
C LEU A 441 5.13 -23.31 -8.78
N VAL A 442 4.81 -23.83 -9.95
CA VAL A 442 4.36 -25.22 -10.12
C VAL A 442 5.58 -26.14 -10.12
N ILE A 443 5.51 -27.22 -9.34
CA ILE A 443 6.58 -28.20 -9.18
C ILE A 443 6.05 -29.56 -9.66
N ASP A 444 6.44 -29.93 -10.88
CA ASP A 444 5.88 -31.06 -11.64
C ASP A 444 6.87 -32.22 -11.84
N ASP A 445 8.17 -31.92 -11.87
CA ASP A 445 9.24 -32.89 -12.13
C ASP A 445 9.75 -33.62 -10.87
N THR A 446 9.65 -32.97 -9.70
CA THR A 446 10.15 -33.45 -8.41
C THR A 446 9.14 -33.12 -7.30
N GLN A 447 9.14 -33.89 -6.20
CA GLN A 447 8.28 -33.58 -5.05
C GLN A 447 9.12 -32.95 -3.95
N ILE A 448 8.64 -31.83 -3.41
CA ILE A 448 9.08 -31.27 -2.14
C ILE A 448 8.49 -32.15 -1.03
N GLU A 449 9.35 -32.56 -0.10
CA GLU A 449 9.02 -33.44 1.01
C GLU A 449 9.25 -32.73 2.35
N PRO A 450 8.59 -33.20 3.44
CA PRO A 450 8.89 -32.74 4.79
C PRO A 450 10.39 -32.80 5.12
N GLY A 451 10.91 -31.72 5.69
CA GLY A 451 12.32 -31.55 6.03
C GLY A 451 13.20 -30.93 4.93
N ASP A 452 12.67 -30.71 3.73
CA ASP A 452 13.39 -29.97 2.68
C ASP A 452 13.60 -28.49 3.12
N SER A 453 14.77 -27.92 2.79
CA SER A 453 15.04 -26.49 2.96
C SER A 453 14.58 -25.72 1.72
N VAL A 454 13.87 -24.62 1.93
CA VAL A 454 13.36 -23.74 0.88
C VAL A 454 13.94 -22.35 1.11
N THR A 455 14.89 -21.94 0.27
CA THR A 455 15.45 -20.59 0.31
C THR A 455 14.74 -19.71 -0.70
N VAL A 456 14.10 -18.65 -0.23
CA VAL A 456 13.49 -17.60 -1.06
C VAL A 456 14.47 -16.43 -1.14
N THR A 457 14.88 -16.08 -2.36
CA THR A 457 15.71 -14.92 -2.66
C THR A 457 14.83 -13.81 -3.25
N ILE A 458 14.98 -12.60 -2.73
CA ILE A 458 14.39 -11.39 -3.31
C ILE A 458 15.45 -10.77 -4.22
N ASP A 459 15.32 -11.01 -5.52
CA ASP A 459 16.25 -10.56 -6.55
C ASP A 459 16.15 -9.05 -6.81
N SER A 460 14.93 -8.49 -6.70
CA SER A 460 14.69 -7.04 -6.68
C SER A 460 13.54 -6.71 -5.72
N PRO A 461 13.65 -5.60 -4.96
CA PRO A 461 12.60 -5.19 -4.03
C PRO A 461 11.32 -4.76 -4.77
N PRO A 462 10.18 -4.69 -4.07
CA PRO A 462 8.93 -4.18 -4.62
C PRO A 462 9.10 -2.79 -5.24
N GLN A 463 8.77 -2.63 -6.53
CA GLN A 463 8.93 -1.39 -7.29
C GLN A 463 7.67 -0.50 -7.27
N VAL A 464 6.86 -0.61 -6.21
CA VAL A 464 5.68 0.24 -5.99
C VAL A 464 6.05 1.52 -5.25
N ALA A 465 5.45 2.65 -5.64
CA ALA A 465 5.65 3.91 -4.94
C ALA A 465 5.02 3.88 -3.55
N ARG A 466 5.47 4.77 -2.67
CA ARG A 466 5.17 4.71 -1.24
C ARG A 466 4.75 6.07 -0.73
N HIS A 467 3.78 6.08 0.18
CA HIS A 467 3.54 7.23 1.05
C HIS A 467 4.48 7.20 2.27
N GLN A 468 4.49 8.32 3.00
CA GLN A 468 5.21 8.42 4.26
C GLN A 468 4.78 7.30 5.22
N GLY A 469 5.74 6.76 5.96
CA GLY A 469 5.53 5.60 6.85
C GLY A 469 5.91 4.28 6.19
N TYR A 470 6.05 4.24 4.86
CA TYR A 470 6.60 3.11 4.09
C TYR A 470 7.84 3.50 3.27
N ASP A 471 8.16 4.78 3.14
CA ASP A 471 9.21 5.33 2.27
C ASP A 471 10.61 4.76 2.53
N THR A 472 10.90 4.31 3.75
CA THR A 472 12.18 3.72 4.17
C THR A 472 12.19 2.19 4.30
N ALA A 473 11.06 1.52 4.02
CA ALA A 473 10.91 0.08 4.20
C ALA A 473 11.08 -0.71 2.89
N PHE A 474 11.38 -2.00 2.97
CA PHE A 474 11.40 -2.95 1.85
C PHE A 474 12.43 -2.58 0.76
N LEU A 475 13.64 -2.21 1.17
CA LEU A 475 14.70 -1.76 0.25
C LEU A 475 15.81 -2.80 0.10
N GLU A 476 16.30 -3.32 1.22
CA GLU A 476 17.38 -4.31 1.27
C GLU A 476 16.84 -5.62 1.86
N MET A 477 16.28 -6.46 0.99
CA MET A 477 15.57 -7.67 1.38
C MET A 477 16.48 -8.91 1.27
N PRO A 478 17.18 -9.35 2.35
CA PRO A 478 18.00 -10.55 2.31
C PRO A 478 17.16 -11.82 2.07
N PRO A 479 17.77 -12.89 1.51
CA PRO A 479 17.09 -14.18 1.39
C PRO A 479 16.59 -14.72 2.73
N ILE A 480 15.48 -15.44 2.70
CA ILE A 480 14.92 -16.14 3.86
C ILE A 480 14.95 -17.65 3.61
N GLU A 481 15.34 -18.40 4.62
CA GLU A 481 15.29 -19.85 4.62
C GLU A 481 14.07 -20.36 5.42
N PHE A 482 13.33 -21.26 4.79
CA PHE A 482 12.20 -21.99 5.34
C PHE A 482 12.50 -23.49 5.39
N THR A 483 11.74 -24.23 6.19
CA THR A 483 11.75 -25.69 6.24
C THR A 483 10.33 -26.21 6.06
N VAL A 484 10.19 -27.27 5.27
CA VAL A 484 8.88 -27.93 5.08
C VAL A 484 8.53 -28.71 6.34
N PRO A 485 7.40 -28.42 7.01
CA PRO A 485 7.07 -29.04 8.30
C PRO A 485 6.76 -30.54 8.17
N GLU A 486 6.97 -31.28 9.25
CA GLU A 486 6.44 -32.64 9.39
C GLU A 486 4.91 -32.58 9.58
N GLN A 487 4.15 -33.39 8.82
CA GLN A 487 2.68 -33.46 8.93
C GLN A 487 2.17 -34.20 10.18
#